data_AF-A0A655SBZ9-F1
#
_entry.id   AF-A0A655SBZ9-F1
#
_cell.length_a   1.000
_cell.length_b   1.000
_cell.length_c   1.000
_cell.angle_alpha   90.00
_cell.angle_beta   90.00
_cell.angle_gamma   90.00
#
_symmetry.space_group_name_H-M   'P 1'
#
loop_
_entity.id
_entity.type
_entity.pdbx_description
1 polymer ?
#
loop_
_entity_poly.entity_id
_entity_poly.type
_entity_poly.pdbx_seq_one_letter_code
_entity_poly.pdbx_strand_id
1 'polypeptide(L)'
;MYKKSLLSSAIMLALVPSAYADDYASFDEVVVSTTRLNTQITDTAASVAVINASDIEQQMAEDIEGLFKYTPGVTLTTNSRQGVQGINIRGIEGNRIKVIVDGVAQPNQFDSGNSFLNSSRVDIDTDMVKSVEIVKGAASSLQGSDAIGGIVAFETKDPADILKGRNMGGYAKLNYSSSDKTFSESIALANKSGDLESLVAYTRRDGQEIQNFGSPDQQDNNANNLLVKLQYQLNPKHRLEFSGNYIRNKNDLENLEFSGYKNASGTDETTQYQLGIKHIWDAEFSLADRITWQFDVVGKEETGITDRTSKSNGNIQTQH
;
A
#
# COMPACT_ATOMS: atom_id res chain seq x y z
N MET A 1 5.26 41.02 -43.49
CA MET A 1 6.26 39.96 -43.22
C MET A 1 6.74 40.11 -41.78
N TYR A 2 6.06 39.45 -40.83
CA TYR A 2 6.38 39.59 -39.41
C TYR A 2 7.61 38.77 -39.05
N LYS A 3 8.57 39.42 -38.39
CA LYS A 3 9.90 38.90 -38.06
C LYS A 3 9.76 37.72 -37.08
N LYS A 4 9.99 36.50 -37.57
CA LYS A 4 9.99 35.24 -36.79
C LYS A 4 11.00 35.19 -35.62
N SER A 5 11.84 36.20 -35.46
CA SER A 5 12.90 36.28 -34.44
C SER A 5 12.40 36.64 -33.03
N LEU A 6 11.30 37.40 -32.90
CA LEU A 6 10.81 37.84 -31.58
C LEU A 6 10.04 36.73 -30.85
N LEU A 7 9.28 35.91 -31.57
CA LEU A 7 8.49 34.82 -30.99
C LEU A 7 9.38 33.69 -30.45
N SER A 8 10.47 33.38 -31.15
CA SER A 8 11.46 32.39 -30.71
C SER A 8 12.19 32.82 -29.44
N SER A 9 12.40 34.13 -29.25
CA SER A 9 13.07 34.67 -28.05
C SER A 9 12.15 34.66 -26.83
N ALA A 10 10.84 34.88 -27.02
CA ALA A 10 9.85 34.79 -25.94
C ALA A 10 9.67 33.35 -25.44
N ILE A 11 9.73 32.36 -26.33
CA ILE A 11 9.63 30.94 -25.97
C ILE A 11 10.88 30.48 -25.21
N MET A 12 12.08 30.94 -25.59
CA MET A 12 13.30 30.62 -24.82
C MET A 12 13.33 31.28 -23.44
N LEU A 13 12.80 32.50 -23.27
CA LEU A 13 12.71 33.12 -21.94
C LEU A 13 11.68 32.44 -21.02
N ALA A 14 10.61 31.85 -21.58
CA ALA A 14 9.61 31.11 -20.82
C ALA A 14 10.06 29.71 -20.39
N LEU A 15 11.12 29.17 -21.02
CA LEU A 15 11.68 27.83 -20.75
C LEU A 15 12.90 27.85 -19.82
N VAL A 16 13.30 29.01 -19.28
CA VAL A 16 14.38 29.07 -18.29
C VAL A 16 13.82 28.63 -16.94
N PRO A 17 14.22 27.48 -16.37
CA PRO A 17 13.82 27.13 -15.03
C PRO A 17 14.37 28.18 -14.06
N SER A 18 13.50 28.70 -13.19
CA SER A 18 13.95 29.49 -12.05
C SER A 18 14.71 28.54 -11.13
N ALA A 19 16.02 28.72 -11.03
CA ALA A 19 16.84 28.03 -10.04
C ALA A 19 16.49 28.61 -8.67
N TYR A 20 15.54 27.99 -7.98
CA TYR A 20 15.38 28.15 -6.55
C TYR A 20 16.52 27.36 -5.88
N ALA A 21 17.35 28.05 -5.11
CA ALA A 21 18.24 27.40 -4.17
C ALA A 21 17.36 26.93 -3.00
N ASP A 22 17.14 25.62 -2.90
CA ASP A 22 16.62 25.03 -1.67
C ASP A 22 17.72 25.10 -0.61
N ASP A 23 17.56 26.04 0.30
CA ASP A 23 18.41 26.22 1.46
C ASP A 23 17.99 25.20 2.53
N TYR A 24 18.98 24.44 3.01
CA TYR A 24 18.96 23.48 4.13
C TYR A 24 18.29 22.12 3.92
N ALA A 25 19.15 21.09 3.85
CA ALA A 25 18.81 19.73 4.25
C ALA A 25 18.48 19.70 5.76
N SER A 26 17.24 20.01 6.10
CA SER A 26 16.65 19.47 7.32
C SER A 26 16.55 17.97 7.10
N PHE A 27 17.22 17.16 7.93
CA PHE A 27 16.86 15.75 7.99
C PHE A 27 15.39 15.69 8.38
N ASP A 28 14.55 15.10 7.53
CA ASP A 28 13.17 14.83 7.89
C ASP A 28 13.19 13.94 9.14
N GLU A 29 12.66 14.48 10.23
CA GLU A 29 12.56 13.77 11.50
C GLU A 29 11.54 12.66 11.33
N VAL A 30 12.03 11.43 11.16
CA VAL A 30 11.17 10.27 11.00
C VAL A 30 10.68 9.83 12.38
N VAL A 31 9.43 10.15 12.67
CA VAL A 31 8.73 9.78 13.89
C VAL A 31 8.12 8.38 13.71
N VAL A 32 8.36 7.49 14.67
CA VAL A 32 7.77 6.15 14.69
C VAL A 32 6.45 6.21 15.44
N SER A 33 5.34 6.04 14.72
CA SER A 33 3.98 5.98 15.27
C SER A 33 3.65 4.59 15.85
N THR A 34 4.34 3.55 15.40
CA THR A 34 4.06 2.14 15.74
C THR A 34 4.26 1.81 17.23
N THR A 35 5.10 2.56 17.94
CA THR A 35 5.34 2.36 19.38
C THR A 35 4.27 2.99 20.27
N ARG A 36 3.18 3.52 19.70
CA ARG A 36 2.13 4.32 20.39
C ARG A 36 2.64 5.62 21.02
N LEU A 37 3.94 5.86 20.95
CA LEU A 37 4.62 7.08 21.38
C LEU A 37 5.36 7.59 20.15
N ASN A 38 5.02 8.78 19.67
CA ASN A 38 5.77 9.45 18.62
C ASN A 38 7.22 9.65 19.11
N THR A 39 8.10 8.72 18.76
CA THR A 39 9.48 8.63 19.26
C THR A 39 10.42 8.61 18.06
N GLN A 40 11.54 9.30 18.18
CA GLN A 40 12.55 9.30 17.12
C GLN A 40 13.15 7.90 16.97
N ILE A 41 13.52 7.54 15.75
CA ILE A 41 14.21 6.26 15.47
C ILE A 41 15.48 6.14 16.34
N THR A 42 16.21 7.23 16.55
CA THR A 42 17.45 7.27 17.36
C THR A 42 17.22 6.98 18.85
N ASP A 43 16.02 7.25 19.34
CA ASP A 43 15.65 7.09 20.76
C ASP A 43 14.92 5.76 21.01
N THR A 44 14.68 4.98 19.97
CA THR A 44 13.97 3.71 20.05
C THR A 44 14.94 2.56 20.32
N ALA A 45 14.72 1.79 21.39
CA ALA A 45 15.56 0.63 21.75
C ALA A 45 15.40 -0.57 20.78
N ALA A 46 14.37 -0.56 19.94
CA ALA A 46 14.09 -1.59 18.95
C ALA A 46 14.76 -1.29 17.59
N SER A 47 15.06 -2.35 16.83
CA SER A 47 15.58 -2.21 15.46
C SER A 47 14.45 -1.80 14.52
N VAL A 48 14.37 -0.51 14.20
CA VAL A 48 13.34 0.07 13.33
C VAL A 48 13.93 0.41 11.96
N ALA A 49 13.14 0.18 10.91
CA ALA A 49 13.37 0.74 9.58
C ALA A 49 12.12 1.50 9.15
N VAL A 50 12.29 2.60 8.43
CA VAL A 50 11.17 3.36 7.87
C VAL A 50 11.44 3.60 6.40
N ILE A 51 10.40 3.39 5.59
CA ILE A 51 10.37 3.71 4.16
C ILE A 51 9.44 4.93 4.04
N ASN A 52 10.00 6.10 3.73
CA ASN A 52 9.24 7.34 3.65
C ASN A 52 8.72 7.60 2.24
N ALA A 53 7.80 8.56 2.08
CA ALA A 53 7.24 8.92 0.78
C ALA A 53 8.29 9.23 -0.29
N SER A 54 9.39 9.90 0.09
CA SER A 54 10.51 10.17 -0.83
C SER A 54 11.23 8.91 -1.29
N ASP A 55 11.41 7.92 -0.40
CA ASP A 55 11.99 6.62 -0.76
C ASP A 55 11.07 5.87 -1.73
N ILE A 56 9.76 5.87 -1.47
CA ILE A 56 8.74 5.23 -2.32
C ILE A 56 8.74 5.84 -3.72
N GLU A 57 8.77 7.17 -3.79
CA GLU A 57 8.82 7.90 -5.06
C GLU A 57 10.12 7.66 -5.82
N GLN A 58 11.28 7.69 -5.15
CA GLN A 58 12.59 7.48 -5.77
C GLN A 58 12.78 6.03 -6.26
N GLN A 59 12.26 5.05 -5.51
CA GLN A 59 12.33 3.65 -5.89
C GLN A 59 11.39 3.31 -7.04
N MET A 60 10.43 4.20 -7.35
CA MET A 60 9.32 3.93 -8.27
C MET A 60 8.68 2.57 -7.97
N ALA A 61 8.43 2.28 -6.69
CA ALA A 61 7.92 0.98 -6.26
C ALA A 61 6.56 0.69 -6.91
N GLU A 62 6.54 -0.24 -7.86
CA GLU A 62 5.36 -0.61 -8.64
C GLU A 62 4.41 -1.50 -7.84
N ASP A 63 4.96 -2.27 -6.91
CA ASP A 63 4.26 -3.20 -6.04
C ASP A 63 4.88 -3.21 -4.63
N ILE A 64 4.26 -4.00 -3.75
CA ILE A 64 4.71 -4.14 -2.37
C ILE A 64 6.08 -4.82 -2.29
N GLU A 65 6.44 -5.70 -3.23
CA GLU A 65 7.77 -6.32 -3.24
C GLU A 65 8.88 -5.29 -3.50
N GLY A 66 8.67 -4.40 -4.47
CA GLY A 66 9.53 -3.28 -4.77
C GLY A 66 9.72 -2.36 -3.56
N LEU A 67 8.67 -2.15 -2.77
CA LEU A 67 8.69 -1.31 -1.57
C LEU A 67 9.69 -1.83 -0.51
N PHE A 68 9.74 -3.15 -0.28
CA PHE A 68 10.64 -3.74 0.72
C PHE A 68 12.02 -4.12 0.19
N LYS A 69 12.25 -4.01 -1.13
CA LYS A 69 13.46 -4.49 -1.82
C LYS A 69 14.78 -4.04 -1.19
N TYR A 70 14.85 -2.81 -0.70
CA TYR A 70 16.06 -2.24 -0.10
C TYR A 70 16.05 -2.22 1.43
N THR A 71 15.12 -2.95 2.06
CA THR A 71 15.03 -3.03 3.52
C THR A 71 15.75 -4.28 4.05
N PRO A 72 16.92 -4.16 4.70
CA PRO A 72 17.70 -5.34 5.11
C PRO A 72 16.97 -6.19 6.15
N GLY A 73 16.99 -7.51 5.95
CA GLY A 73 16.39 -8.49 6.85
C GLY A 73 14.87 -8.55 6.79
N VAL A 74 14.26 -7.93 5.79
CA VAL A 74 12.83 -8.04 5.47
C VAL A 74 12.73 -8.59 4.05
N THR A 75 11.94 -9.64 3.88
CA THR A 75 11.62 -10.22 2.55
C THR A 75 10.13 -10.49 2.48
N LEU A 76 9.58 -10.60 1.27
CA LEU A 76 8.21 -11.05 1.08
C LEU A 76 8.20 -12.53 0.69
N THR A 77 7.15 -13.22 1.14
CA THR A 77 6.77 -14.51 0.57
C THR A 77 5.74 -14.23 -0.49
N THR A 78 6.03 -14.58 -1.73
CA THR A 78 5.14 -14.41 -2.87
C THR A 78 4.80 -15.75 -3.47
N ASN A 79 3.68 -15.82 -4.18
CA ASN A 79 3.39 -16.91 -5.10
C ASN A 79 2.98 -16.32 -6.46
N SER A 80 3.16 -17.10 -7.52
CA SER A 80 2.86 -16.63 -8.88
C SER A 80 1.38 -16.32 -9.09
N ARG A 81 0.50 -17.00 -8.35
CA ARG A 81 -0.95 -16.95 -8.55
C ARG A 81 -1.65 -15.87 -7.73
N GLN A 82 -1.38 -15.76 -6.44
CA GLN A 82 -2.03 -14.83 -5.51
C GLN A 82 -1.12 -13.65 -5.10
N GLY A 83 0.08 -13.52 -5.68
CA GLY A 83 1.00 -12.42 -5.37
C GLY A 83 1.59 -12.53 -3.97
N VAL A 84 1.69 -11.40 -3.25
CA VAL A 84 2.27 -11.34 -1.90
C VAL A 84 1.43 -12.12 -0.90
N GLN A 85 2.01 -13.15 -0.30
CA GLN A 85 1.38 -14.01 0.70
C GLN A 85 1.67 -13.57 2.14
N GLY A 86 2.82 -12.96 2.38
CA GLY A 86 3.19 -12.51 3.72
C GLY A 86 4.56 -11.84 3.77
N ILE A 87 4.87 -11.32 4.95
CA ILE A 87 6.14 -10.64 5.24
C ILE A 87 6.99 -11.57 6.13
N ASN A 88 8.26 -11.68 5.80
CA ASN A 88 9.27 -12.35 6.59
C ASN A 88 10.24 -11.33 7.18
N ILE A 89 10.45 -11.37 8.49
CA ILE A 89 11.42 -10.53 9.19
C ILE A 89 12.41 -11.43 9.90
N ARG A 90 13.67 -11.40 9.46
CA ARG A 90 14.79 -12.20 10.02
C ARG A 90 14.44 -13.69 10.20
N GLY A 91 13.71 -14.28 9.26
CA GLY A 91 13.34 -15.70 9.26
C GLY A 91 12.01 -16.02 9.97
N ILE A 92 11.29 -15.03 10.50
CA ILE A 92 9.97 -15.22 11.09
C ILE A 92 8.89 -14.71 10.13
N GLU A 93 7.85 -15.52 9.90
CA GLU A 93 6.80 -15.25 8.91
C GLU A 93 5.39 -15.64 9.37
N GLY A 94 4.42 -15.34 8.51
CA GLY A 94 3.01 -15.70 8.65
C GLY A 94 2.31 -14.88 9.73
N ASN A 95 1.41 -15.52 10.47
CA ASN A 95 0.63 -14.93 11.56
C ASN A 95 1.45 -14.58 12.82
N ARG A 96 2.75 -14.30 12.64
CA ARG A 96 3.73 -13.90 13.66
C ARG A 96 4.34 -12.53 13.38
N ILE A 97 4.06 -11.96 12.20
CA ILE A 97 4.34 -10.57 11.85
C ILE A 97 3.01 -9.81 11.84
N LYS A 98 2.90 -8.77 12.66
CA LYS A 98 1.70 -7.95 12.74
C LYS A 98 1.70 -6.96 11.59
N VAL A 99 0.63 -6.93 10.79
CA VAL A 99 0.42 -5.92 9.75
C VAL A 99 -0.66 -4.95 10.21
N ILE A 100 -0.38 -3.65 10.09
CA ILE A 100 -1.25 -2.56 10.52
C ILE A 100 -1.37 -1.56 9.37
N VAL A 101 -2.57 -1.04 9.11
CA VAL A 101 -2.81 0.05 8.14
C VAL A 101 -3.59 1.15 8.86
N ASP A 102 -3.02 2.36 8.94
CA ASP A 102 -3.62 3.51 9.66
C ASP A 102 -4.05 3.17 11.11
N GLY A 103 -3.22 2.40 11.82
CA GLY A 103 -3.51 1.94 13.18
C GLY A 103 -4.41 0.71 13.29
N VAL A 104 -4.98 0.23 12.18
CA VAL A 104 -5.91 -0.91 12.15
C VAL A 104 -5.18 -2.20 11.81
N ALA A 105 -5.28 -3.19 12.71
CA ALA A 105 -4.71 -4.51 12.49
C ALA A 105 -5.41 -5.22 11.31
N GLN A 106 -4.62 -5.72 10.36
CA GLN A 106 -5.16 -6.43 9.20
C GLN A 106 -5.54 -7.88 9.57
N PRO A 107 -6.54 -8.47 8.86
CA PRO A 107 -6.95 -9.86 9.07
C PRO A 107 -5.80 -10.85 8.99
N ASN A 108 -6.00 -12.04 9.57
CA ASN A 108 -4.97 -13.07 9.57
C ASN A 108 -4.77 -13.70 8.19
N GLN A 109 -3.53 -14.07 7.89
CA GLN A 109 -3.23 -14.91 6.73
C GLN A 109 -3.98 -16.23 6.89
N PHE A 110 -4.56 -16.70 5.80
CA PHE A 110 -5.09 -18.05 5.69
C PHE A 110 -4.31 -18.79 4.61
N ASP A 111 -3.75 -19.94 4.97
CA ASP A 111 -3.10 -20.86 4.05
C ASP A 111 -3.85 -22.19 4.14
N SER A 112 -4.46 -22.61 3.03
CA SER A 112 -5.24 -23.85 2.99
C SER A 112 -4.36 -25.10 2.91
N GLY A 113 -3.04 -24.95 2.79
CA GLY A 113 -2.08 -26.01 2.51
C GLY A 113 -2.15 -26.53 1.07
N ASN A 114 -2.96 -25.91 0.22
CA ASN A 114 -3.05 -26.19 -1.21
C ASN A 114 -2.90 -24.89 -2.01
N SER A 115 -2.58 -25.01 -3.30
CA SER A 115 -2.27 -23.85 -4.15
C SER A 115 -3.50 -23.08 -4.67
N PHE A 116 -4.72 -23.39 -4.20
CA PHE A 116 -5.97 -22.89 -4.82
C PHE A 116 -6.69 -21.84 -4.00
N LEU A 117 -6.45 -21.78 -2.68
CA LEU A 117 -7.03 -20.75 -1.83
C LEU A 117 -6.03 -20.35 -0.75
N ASN A 118 -5.56 -19.12 -0.83
CA ASN A 118 -4.72 -18.49 0.18
C ASN A 118 -5.19 -17.06 0.34
N SER A 119 -5.17 -16.53 1.55
CA SER A 119 -5.47 -15.13 1.82
C SER A 119 -4.30 -14.44 2.49
N SER A 120 -3.86 -13.32 1.90
CA SER A 120 -2.73 -12.53 2.39
C SER A 120 -3.10 -11.64 3.59
N ARG A 121 -2.09 -11.11 4.27
CA ARG A 121 -2.26 -10.00 5.23
C ARG A 121 -2.00 -8.63 4.61
N VAL A 122 -1.49 -8.61 3.39
CA VAL A 122 -0.86 -7.43 2.79
C VAL A 122 -1.58 -7.09 1.49
N ASP A 123 -2.70 -6.41 1.63
CA ASP A 123 -3.42 -5.79 0.52
C ASP A 123 -3.41 -4.29 0.76
N ILE A 124 -2.48 -3.61 0.09
CA ILE A 124 -2.36 -2.15 0.10
C ILE A 124 -1.77 -1.69 -1.23
N ASP A 125 -2.27 -0.56 -1.74
CA ASP A 125 -1.73 0.02 -2.96
C ASP A 125 -0.58 0.98 -2.64
N THR A 126 0.57 0.79 -3.31
CA THR A 126 1.78 1.58 -3.08
C THR A 126 1.60 3.08 -3.37
N ASP A 127 0.71 3.46 -4.30
CA ASP A 127 0.42 4.87 -4.57
C ASP A 127 -0.46 5.50 -3.47
N MET A 128 -1.10 4.71 -2.61
CA MET A 128 -1.84 5.19 -1.44
C MET A 128 -0.97 5.29 -0.18
N VAL A 129 0.19 4.62 -0.17
CA VAL A 129 1.11 4.62 0.97
C VAL A 129 1.85 5.95 1.06
N LYS A 130 1.92 6.49 2.27
CA LYS A 130 2.76 7.62 2.67
C LYS A 130 4.06 7.14 3.26
N SER A 131 3.99 6.17 4.16
CA SER A 131 5.16 5.61 4.82
C SER A 131 4.90 4.17 5.26
N VAL A 132 6.00 3.43 5.46
CA VAL A 132 5.98 2.11 6.09
C VAL A 132 6.99 2.08 7.21
N GLU A 133 6.52 1.80 8.43
CA GLU A 133 7.35 1.58 9.59
C GLU A 133 7.48 0.08 9.87
N ILE A 134 8.71 -0.37 10.13
CA ILE A 134 9.04 -1.77 10.31
C ILE A 134 9.80 -1.94 11.61
N VAL A 135 9.14 -2.51 12.61
CA VAL A 135 9.75 -2.87 13.90
C VAL A 135 10.19 -4.32 13.81
N LYS A 136 11.51 -4.56 13.88
CA LYS A 136 12.11 -5.90 13.72
C LYS A 136 12.34 -6.54 15.08
N GLY A 137 11.71 -7.69 15.32
CA GLY A 137 11.80 -8.45 16.56
C GLY A 137 10.53 -8.36 17.42
N ALA A 138 10.57 -8.97 18.61
CA ALA A 138 9.40 -9.10 19.47
C ALA A 138 8.86 -7.73 19.90
N ALA A 139 7.62 -7.43 19.49
CA ALA A 139 6.93 -6.17 19.78
C ALA A 139 5.52 -6.43 20.36
N SER A 140 5.30 -7.62 20.93
CA SER A 140 4.01 -8.01 21.51
C SER A 140 3.56 -7.13 22.68
N SER A 141 4.49 -6.49 23.39
CA SER A 141 4.16 -5.52 24.44
C SER A 141 3.53 -4.23 23.89
N LEU A 142 3.79 -3.88 22.63
CA LEU A 142 3.31 -2.64 22.00
C LEU A 142 1.98 -2.84 21.27
N GLN A 143 1.82 -3.97 20.56
CA GLN A 143 0.65 -4.23 19.71
C GLN A 143 -0.06 -5.58 19.93
N GLY A 144 0.21 -6.24 21.06
CA GLY A 144 -0.52 -7.43 21.49
C GLY A 144 -0.10 -8.71 20.78
N SER A 145 -1.04 -9.65 20.65
CA SER A 145 -0.79 -10.93 20.00
C SER A 145 -0.40 -10.74 18.53
N ASP A 146 0.40 -11.68 18.02
CA ASP A 146 0.84 -11.78 16.62
C ASP A 146 2.01 -10.85 16.19
N ALA A 147 2.66 -10.16 17.14
CA ALA A 147 3.86 -9.33 16.90
C ALA A 147 5.17 -10.00 17.39
N ILE A 148 5.31 -11.32 17.22
CA ILE A 148 6.47 -12.10 17.72
C ILE A 148 7.73 -11.83 16.90
N GLY A 149 7.61 -11.82 15.56
CA GLY A 149 8.72 -11.53 14.66
C GLY A 149 8.88 -10.04 14.34
N GLY A 150 7.82 -9.26 14.52
CA GLY A 150 7.84 -7.82 14.25
C GLY A 150 6.47 -7.23 13.97
N ILE A 151 6.50 -5.94 13.63
CA ILE A 151 5.35 -5.17 13.17
C ILE A 151 5.74 -4.49 11.86
N VAL A 152 4.81 -4.47 10.91
CA VAL A 152 4.86 -3.64 9.71
C VAL A 152 3.61 -2.77 9.73
N ALA A 153 3.79 -1.47 9.87
CA ALA A 153 2.72 -0.49 9.90
C ALA A 153 2.79 0.37 8.65
N PHE A 154 1.72 0.39 7.89
CA PHE A 154 1.52 1.26 6.76
C PHE A 154 0.71 2.48 7.20
N GLU A 155 1.16 3.66 6.79
CA GLU A 155 0.39 4.89 6.89
C GLU A 155 -0.02 5.29 5.47
N THR A 156 -1.31 5.55 5.27
CA THR A 156 -1.80 6.03 3.98
C THR A 156 -1.76 7.55 3.91
N LYS A 157 -1.68 8.10 2.70
CA LYS A 157 -1.64 9.55 2.46
C LYS A 157 -2.80 10.28 3.14
N ASP A 158 -2.51 11.44 3.69
CA ASP A 158 -3.46 12.37 4.29
C ASP A 158 -3.69 13.60 3.40
N PRO A 159 -4.79 14.37 3.62
CA PRO A 159 -5.03 15.60 2.87
C PRO A 159 -3.83 16.56 2.86
N ALA A 160 -3.16 16.71 4.01
CA ALA A 160 -2.01 17.60 4.17
C ALA A 160 -0.85 17.28 3.20
N ASP A 161 -0.61 15.99 2.90
CA ASP A 161 0.46 15.53 2.01
C ASP A 161 0.26 16.03 0.57
N ILE A 162 -1.00 16.23 0.16
CA ILE A 162 -1.39 16.68 -1.18
C ILE A 162 -1.57 18.20 -1.24
N LEU A 163 -2.18 18.76 -0.20
CA LEU A 163 -2.45 20.20 -0.09
C LEU A 163 -1.15 21.00 -0.03
N LYS A 164 -0.15 20.53 0.74
CA LYS A 164 1.14 21.22 0.94
C LYS A 164 0.95 22.72 1.27
N GLY A 165 0.03 23.01 2.20
CA GLY A 165 -0.31 24.36 2.64
C GLY A 165 -1.30 25.14 1.74
N ARG A 166 -1.76 24.57 0.63
CA ARG A 166 -2.77 25.18 -0.26
C ARG A 166 -4.19 24.76 0.13
N ASN A 167 -5.20 25.44 -0.42
CA ASN A 167 -6.60 25.06 -0.21
C ASN A 167 -7.08 23.92 -1.11
N MET A 168 -6.39 23.66 -2.22
CA MET A 168 -6.67 22.55 -3.11
C MET A 168 -5.35 22.01 -3.66
N GLY A 169 -5.31 20.71 -3.89
CA GLY A 169 -4.16 20.02 -4.46
C GLY A 169 -4.58 18.72 -5.10
N GLY A 170 -3.69 18.17 -5.92
CA GLY A 170 -3.91 16.88 -6.53
C GLY A 170 -2.74 16.46 -7.41
N TYR A 171 -2.77 15.21 -7.83
CA TYR A 171 -1.85 14.67 -8.82
C TYR A 171 -2.56 13.65 -9.71
N ALA A 172 -1.99 13.43 -10.88
CA ALA A 172 -2.26 12.29 -11.74
C ALA A 172 -0.92 11.64 -12.08
N LYS A 173 -0.84 10.32 -11.99
CA LYS A 173 0.36 9.52 -12.23
C LYS A 173 -0.01 8.37 -13.16
N LEU A 174 0.80 8.18 -14.19
CA LEU A 174 0.71 7.06 -15.12
C LEU A 174 2.01 6.28 -15.04
N ASN A 175 1.93 4.96 -14.90
CA ASN A 175 3.11 4.09 -14.91
C ASN A 175 2.91 2.95 -15.89
N TYR A 176 4.01 2.50 -16.50
CA TYR A 176 4.03 1.33 -17.35
C TYR A 176 5.23 0.46 -17.00
N SER A 177 4.96 -0.78 -16.61
CA SER A 177 5.99 -1.78 -16.32
C SER A 177 6.11 -2.73 -17.50
N SER A 178 7.33 -2.89 -18.03
CA SER A 178 7.54 -3.76 -19.20
C SER A 178 7.61 -5.24 -18.86
N SER A 179 7.87 -5.60 -17.60
CA SER A 179 8.02 -7.00 -17.18
C SER A 179 6.72 -7.78 -17.30
N ASP A 180 5.61 -7.15 -16.97
CA ASP A 180 4.27 -7.75 -16.91
C ASP A 180 3.24 -6.94 -17.73
N LYS A 181 3.72 -5.93 -18.48
CA LYS A 181 2.91 -4.97 -19.25
C LYS A 181 1.89 -4.21 -18.38
N THR A 182 2.11 -4.11 -17.07
CA THR A 182 1.20 -3.42 -16.17
C THR A 182 1.12 -1.94 -16.50
N PHE A 183 -0.09 -1.45 -16.78
CA PHE A 183 -0.41 -0.04 -16.89
C PHE A 183 -1.17 0.41 -15.64
N SER A 184 -0.68 1.45 -14.98
CA SER A 184 -1.26 1.98 -13.74
C SER A 184 -1.66 3.44 -13.89
N GLU A 185 -2.87 3.76 -13.44
CA GLU A 185 -3.47 5.08 -13.48
C GLU A 185 -3.88 5.49 -12.07
N SER A 186 -3.21 6.51 -11.53
CA SER A 186 -3.43 6.97 -10.16
C SER A 186 -3.81 8.45 -10.16
N ILE A 187 -4.92 8.80 -9.51
CA ILE A 187 -5.37 10.17 -9.33
C ILE A 187 -5.65 10.43 -7.86
N ALA A 188 -5.24 11.60 -7.35
CA ALA A 188 -5.60 12.06 -6.01
C ALA A 188 -5.98 13.52 -6.04
N LEU A 189 -7.02 13.86 -5.27
CA LEU A 189 -7.52 15.21 -5.10
C LEU A 189 -7.73 15.48 -3.62
N ALA A 190 -7.18 16.59 -3.14
CA ALA A 190 -7.39 17.08 -1.79
C ALA A 190 -7.93 18.50 -1.79
N ASN A 191 -8.77 18.79 -0.81
CA ASN A 191 -9.39 20.09 -0.63
C ASN A 191 -9.41 20.48 0.85
N LYS A 192 -9.23 21.76 1.13
CA LYS A 192 -9.42 22.38 2.43
C LYS A 192 -10.44 23.49 2.32
N SER A 193 -11.53 23.36 3.05
CA SER A 193 -12.61 24.34 3.12
C SER A 193 -12.90 24.67 4.59
N GLY A 194 -12.40 25.82 5.04
CA GLY A 194 -12.42 26.18 6.45
C GLY A 194 -11.64 25.16 7.28
N ASP A 195 -12.32 24.56 8.25
CA ASP A 195 -11.78 23.56 9.19
C ASP A 195 -11.88 22.12 8.69
N LEU A 196 -12.40 21.90 7.48
CA LEU A 196 -12.51 20.58 6.84
C LEU A 196 -11.42 20.38 5.79
N GLU A 197 -10.64 19.34 5.96
CA GLU A 197 -9.71 18.81 4.95
C GLU A 197 -10.25 17.47 4.43
N SER A 198 -10.22 17.27 3.12
CA SER A 198 -10.66 16.04 2.47
C SER A 198 -9.63 15.57 1.45
N LEU A 199 -9.57 14.25 1.27
CA LEU A 199 -8.76 13.57 0.27
C LEU A 199 -9.61 12.46 -0.35
N VAL A 200 -9.57 12.37 -1.68
CA VAL A 200 -10.01 11.21 -2.44
C VAL A 200 -8.89 10.82 -3.38
N ALA A 201 -8.46 9.56 -3.32
CA ALA A 201 -7.46 9.01 -4.20
C ALA A 201 -7.93 7.68 -4.77
N TYR A 202 -7.68 7.46 -6.05
CA TYR A 202 -8.08 6.25 -6.76
C TYR A 202 -6.93 5.79 -7.64
N THR A 203 -6.66 4.49 -7.61
CA THR A 203 -5.69 3.84 -8.48
C THR A 203 -6.30 2.63 -9.15
N ARG A 204 -6.07 2.53 -10.45
CA ARG A 204 -6.39 1.36 -11.27
C ARG A 204 -5.11 0.80 -11.86
N ARG A 205 -4.95 -0.52 -11.84
CA ARG A 205 -3.86 -1.23 -12.50
C ARG A 205 -4.42 -2.40 -13.31
N ASP A 206 -3.94 -2.52 -14.53
CA ASP A 206 -4.22 -3.64 -15.42
C ASP A 206 -2.88 -4.18 -15.92
N GLY A 207 -2.64 -5.47 -15.73
CA GLY A 207 -1.36 -6.12 -16.03
C GLY A 207 -1.52 -7.57 -16.43
N GLN A 208 -0.41 -8.22 -16.77
CA GLN A 208 -0.38 -9.60 -17.24
C GLN A 208 0.62 -10.44 -16.44
N GLU A 209 0.92 -11.65 -16.92
CA GLU A 209 1.99 -12.47 -16.37
C GLU A 209 3.38 -11.82 -16.52
N ILE A 210 4.25 -12.05 -15.53
CA ILE A 210 5.64 -11.61 -15.59
C ILE A 210 6.38 -12.42 -16.66
N GLN A 211 6.88 -11.72 -17.68
CA GLN A 211 7.71 -12.29 -18.72
C GLN A 211 9.07 -12.71 -18.17
N ASN A 212 9.38 -13.98 -18.34
CA ASN A 212 10.65 -14.58 -17.93
C ASN A 212 11.15 -15.56 -19.00
N PHE A 213 12.36 -16.10 -18.82
CA PHE A 213 12.96 -17.04 -19.78
C PHE A 213 12.32 -18.45 -19.79
N GLY A 214 11.30 -18.68 -18.95
CA GLY A 214 10.53 -19.91 -18.89
C GLY A 214 9.17 -19.80 -19.60
N SER A 215 8.23 -20.65 -19.18
CA SER A 215 6.84 -20.62 -19.64
C SER A 215 5.95 -20.18 -18.47
N PRO A 216 5.76 -18.86 -18.25
CA PRO A 216 4.87 -18.40 -17.19
C PRO A 216 3.43 -18.84 -17.47
N ASP A 217 2.69 -19.13 -16.40
CA ASP A 217 1.24 -19.31 -16.49
C ASP A 217 0.62 -18.00 -17.01
N GLN A 218 -0.29 -18.10 -17.97
CA GLN A 218 -0.96 -16.93 -18.54
C GLN A 218 -1.93 -16.33 -17.52
N GLN A 219 -1.84 -15.02 -17.35
CA GLN A 219 -2.49 -14.33 -16.26
C GLN A 219 -2.92 -12.92 -16.68
N ASP A 220 -4.13 -12.52 -16.33
CA ASP A 220 -4.58 -11.13 -16.42
C ASP A 220 -4.91 -10.60 -15.02
N ASN A 221 -4.23 -9.53 -14.64
CA ASN A 221 -4.30 -8.90 -13.32
C ASN A 221 -5.05 -7.58 -13.40
N ASN A 222 -6.02 -7.38 -12.50
CA ASN A 222 -6.72 -6.13 -12.33
C ASN A 222 -6.75 -5.74 -10.84
N ALA A 223 -6.38 -4.49 -10.54
CA ALA A 223 -6.43 -3.94 -9.19
C ALA A 223 -7.12 -2.58 -9.20
N ASN A 224 -8.06 -2.37 -8.27
CA ASN A 224 -8.74 -1.11 -8.06
C ASN A 224 -8.66 -0.73 -6.58
N ASN A 225 -8.19 0.47 -6.31
CA ASN A 225 -7.95 0.97 -4.97
C ASN A 225 -8.56 2.35 -4.81
N LEU A 226 -9.36 2.54 -3.76
CA LEU A 226 -10.01 3.81 -3.42
C LEU A 226 -9.71 4.16 -1.97
N LEU A 227 -9.11 5.32 -1.77
CA LEU A 227 -8.87 5.93 -0.47
C LEU A 227 -9.68 7.21 -0.33
N VAL A 228 -10.41 7.35 0.78
CA VAL A 228 -11.14 8.55 1.16
C VAL A 228 -10.75 8.92 2.58
N LYS A 229 -10.32 10.16 2.79
CA LYS A 229 -10.08 10.70 4.14
C LYS A 229 -10.79 12.03 4.32
N LEU A 230 -11.36 12.24 5.50
CA LEU A 230 -11.94 13.50 5.94
C LEU A 230 -11.34 13.83 7.31
N GLN A 231 -10.84 15.05 7.49
CA GLN A 231 -10.33 15.53 8.76
C GLN A 231 -11.01 16.86 9.08
N TYR A 232 -11.69 16.93 10.23
CA TYR A 232 -12.43 18.11 10.65
C TYR A 232 -11.92 18.61 12.00
N GLN A 233 -11.46 19.86 12.03
CA GLN A 233 -11.06 20.53 13.26
C GLN A 233 -12.31 21.13 13.94
N LEU A 234 -12.85 20.45 14.95
CA LEU A 234 -14.04 20.91 15.68
C LEU A 234 -13.78 22.23 16.43
N ASN A 235 -12.57 22.34 17.00
CA ASN A 235 -12.03 23.51 17.70
C ASN A 235 -10.52 23.28 17.93
N PRO A 236 -9.73 24.23 18.47
CA PRO A 236 -8.28 24.08 18.61
C PRO A 236 -7.78 22.85 19.39
N LYS A 237 -8.64 22.19 20.19
CA LYS A 237 -8.29 21.01 21.00
C LYS A 237 -8.85 19.69 20.48
N HIS A 238 -9.82 19.73 19.56
CA HIS A 238 -10.57 18.57 19.14
C HIS A 238 -10.54 18.41 17.62
N ARG A 239 -10.07 17.25 17.16
CA ARG A 239 -10.06 16.87 15.74
C ARG A 239 -10.77 15.53 15.55
N LEU A 240 -11.61 15.46 14.53
CA LEU A 240 -12.21 14.21 14.05
C LEU A 240 -11.58 13.82 12.71
N GLU A 241 -11.23 12.56 12.56
CA GLU A 241 -10.69 11.98 11.34
C GLU A 241 -11.57 10.79 10.94
N PHE A 242 -11.95 10.73 9.68
CA PHE A 242 -12.63 9.61 9.05
C PHE A 242 -11.75 9.08 7.93
N SER A 243 -11.60 7.76 7.85
CA SER A 243 -10.84 7.07 6.82
C SER A 243 -11.67 5.95 6.22
N GLY A 244 -11.66 5.84 4.90
CA GLY A 244 -12.24 4.74 4.16
C GLY A 244 -11.23 4.25 3.12
N ASN A 245 -10.94 2.95 3.14
CA ASN A 245 -10.10 2.30 2.14
C ASN A 245 -10.89 1.14 1.53
N TYR A 246 -10.84 0.99 0.21
CA TYR A 246 -11.46 -0.10 -0.53
C TYR A 246 -10.49 -0.62 -1.58
N ILE A 247 -10.27 -1.93 -1.58
CA ILE A 247 -9.36 -2.64 -2.46
C ILE A 247 -10.13 -3.77 -3.12
N ARG A 248 -9.97 -3.89 -4.44
CA ARG A 248 -10.47 -5.01 -5.22
C ARG A 248 -9.40 -5.47 -6.19
N ASN A 249 -8.89 -6.67 -5.97
CA ASN A 249 -7.93 -7.34 -6.82
C ASN A 249 -8.61 -8.53 -7.49
N LYS A 250 -8.47 -8.65 -8.80
CA LYS A 250 -8.95 -9.79 -9.57
C LYS A 250 -7.81 -10.32 -10.41
N ASN A 251 -7.68 -11.63 -10.43
CA ASN A 251 -6.70 -12.33 -11.19
C ASN A 251 -7.35 -13.48 -11.97
N ASP A 252 -7.29 -13.43 -13.29
CA ASP A 252 -7.77 -14.48 -14.18
C ASP A 252 -6.59 -15.29 -14.72
N LEU A 253 -6.66 -16.61 -14.59
CA LEU A 253 -5.60 -17.55 -14.94
C LEU A 253 -6.13 -18.49 -16.02
N GLU A 254 -5.68 -18.30 -17.25
CA GLU A 254 -6.26 -19.01 -18.40
C GLU A 254 -5.66 -20.41 -18.59
N ASN A 255 -4.36 -20.57 -18.31
CA ASN A 255 -3.62 -21.80 -18.53
C ASN A 255 -2.63 -22.05 -17.38
N LEU A 256 -3.11 -22.77 -16.36
CA LEU A 256 -2.31 -23.23 -15.23
C LEU A 256 -1.72 -24.62 -15.51
N GLU A 257 -0.40 -24.73 -15.52
CA GLU A 257 0.27 -26.02 -15.49
C GLU A 257 0.52 -26.47 -14.03
N PHE A 258 -0.25 -27.46 -13.57
CA PHE A 258 -0.11 -28.01 -12.21
C PHE A 258 0.28 -29.49 -12.26
N SER A 259 1.00 -29.98 -11.25
CA SER A 259 1.44 -31.38 -11.13
C SER A 259 0.33 -32.40 -11.48
N GLY A 260 0.37 -32.96 -12.69
CA GLY A 260 -0.58 -33.95 -13.22
C GLY A 260 -1.75 -33.42 -14.07
N TYR A 261 -1.92 -32.11 -14.21
CA TYR A 261 -2.99 -31.46 -14.97
C TYR A 261 -2.40 -30.48 -15.98
N LYS A 262 -2.70 -30.67 -17.28
CA LYS A 262 -2.19 -29.83 -18.36
C LYS A 262 -3.13 -28.70 -18.78
N ASN A 263 -4.39 -28.75 -18.33
CA ASN A 263 -5.44 -27.81 -18.69
C ASN A 263 -6.22 -27.45 -17.41
N ALA A 264 -5.79 -26.41 -16.72
CA ALA A 264 -6.53 -25.82 -15.62
C ALA A 264 -6.64 -24.31 -15.83
N SER A 265 -7.76 -23.74 -15.38
CA SER A 265 -7.99 -22.30 -15.35
C SER A 265 -8.47 -21.92 -13.97
N GLY A 266 -8.37 -20.65 -13.62
CA GLY A 266 -8.87 -20.18 -12.34
C GLY A 266 -9.14 -18.68 -12.33
N THR A 267 -9.91 -18.26 -11.35
CA THR A 267 -10.13 -16.86 -11.04
C THR A 267 -9.96 -16.69 -9.54
N ASP A 268 -9.10 -15.76 -9.15
CA ASP A 268 -8.94 -15.33 -7.77
C ASP A 268 -9.42 -13.88 -7.63
N GLU A 269 -10.27 -13.62 -6.65
CA GLU A 269 -10.78 -12.29 -6.35
C GLU A 269 -10.62 -12.01 -4.86
N THR A 270 -9.99 -10.86 -4.55
CA THR A 270 -9.85 -10.33 -3.20
C THR A 270 -10.58 -9.00 -3.13
N THR A 271 -11.49 -8.87 -2.17
CA THR A 271 -12.13 -7.60 -1.82
C THR A 271 -11.85 -7.28 -0.37
N GLN A 272 -11.33 -6.08 -0.11
CA GLN A 272 -11.09 -5.59 1.25
C GLN A 272 -11.68 -4.19 1.41
N TYR A 273 -12.32 -3.93 2.55
CA TYR A 273 -12.71 -2.60 2.97
C TYR A 273 -12.29 -2.33 4.41
N GLN A 274 -11.93 -1.08 4.68
CA GLN A 274 -11.61 -0.58 6.01
C GLN A 274 -12.28 0.78 6.19
N LEU A 275 -13.06 0.92 7.25
CA LEU A 275 -13.69 2.17 7.67
C LEU A 275 -13.21 2.51 9.08
N GLY A 276 -12.82 3.75 9.32
CA GLY A 276 -12.29 4.22 10.59
C GLY A 276 -12.83 5.59 10.96
N ILE A 277 -13.10 5.78 12.25
CA ILE A 277 -13.36 7.07 12.87
C ILE A 277 -12.40 7.23 14.03
N LYS A 278 -11.65 8.33 14.03
CA LYS A 278 -10.68 8.68 15.06
C LYS A 278 -10.97 10.06 15.60
N HIS A 279 -10.82 10.23 16.89
CA HIS A 279 -10.92 11.52 17.56
C HIS A 279 -9.67 11.76 18.38
N ILE A 280 -9.12 12.95 18.20
CA ILE A 280 -7.93 13.41 18.91
C ILE A 280 -8.35 14.60 19.77
N TRP A 281 -8.05 14.49 21.06
CA TRP A 281 -8.29 15.53 22.05
C TRP A 281 -6.97 15.93 22.72
N ASP A 282 -6.53 17.16 22.47
CA ASP A 282 -5.43 17.80 23.20
C ASP A 282 -5.97 18.31 24.55
N ALA A 283 -5.95 17.40 25.54
CA ALA A 283 -6.62 17.58 26.82
C ALA A 283 -5.81 18.38 27.84
N GLU A 284 -4.48 18.37 27.73
CA GLU A 284 -3.55 19.07 28.64
C GLU A 284 -3.79 18.70 30.13
N PHE A 285 -4.13 17.44 30.41
CA PHE A 285 -4.27 16.96 31.78
C PHE A 285 -2.90 16.68 32.41
N SER A 286 -2.82 16.77 33.74
CA SER A 286 -1.58 16.50 34.48
C SER A 286 -0.98 15.09 34.28
N LEU A 287 -1.77 14.15 33.76
CA LEU A 287 -1.37 12.77 33.50
C LEU A 287 -1.43 12.40 32.00
N ALA A 288 -1.91 13.29 31.14
CA ALA A 288 -2.06 13.04 29.72
C ALA A 288 -2.21 14.34 28.92
N ASP A 289 -1.28 14.59 27.99
CA ASP A 289 -1.35 15.75 27.10
C ASP A 289 -2.39 15.55 25.98
N ARG A 290 -2.55 14.31 25.52
CA ARG A 290 -3.43 13.93 24.41
C ARG A 290 -4.20 12.65 24.69
N ILE A 291 -5.48 12.66 24.39
CA ILE A 291 -6.36 11.48 24.38
C ILE A 291 -6.76 11.20 22.94
N THR A 292 -6.55 9.97 22.48
CA THR A 292 -6.99 9.51 21.17
C THR A 292 -7.82 8.26 21.33
N TRP A 293 -8.99 8.25 20.68
CA TRP A 293 -9.79 7.05 20.52
C TRP A 293 -10.09 6.83 19.05
N GLN A 294 -10.18 5.57 18.66
CA GLN A 294 -10.40 5.15 17.29
C GLN A 294 -11.36 3.95 17.30
N PHE A 295 -12.28 3.94 16.35
CA PHE A 295 -13.17 2.83 16.08
C PHE A 295 -13.05 2.47 14.61
N ASP A 296 -12.82 1.19 14.34
CA ASP A 296 -12.57 0.69 13.00
C ASP A 296 -13.38 -0.56 12.70
N VAL A 297 -13.76 -0.70 11.43
CA VAL A 297 -14.36 -1.90 10.87
C VAL A 297 -13.55 -2.28 9.63
N VAL A 298 -13.02 -3.50 9.65
CA VAL A 298 -12.30 -4.08 8.51
C VAL A 298 -13.00 -5.37 8.09
N GLY A 299 -13.22 -5.52 6.79
CA GLY A 299 -13.77 -6.73 6.19
C GLY A 299 -12.92 -7.13 4.99
N LYS A 300 -12.66 -8.43 4.87
CA LYS A 300 -11.92 -9.02 3.77
C LYS A 300 -12.60 -10.29 3.30
N GLU A 301 -12.74 -10.44 2.00
CA GLU A 301 -13.28 -11.62 1.33
C GLU A 301 -12.30 -12.04 0.24
N GLU A 302 -11.99 -13.34 0.22
CA GLU A 302 -11.19 -13.95 -0.84
C GLU A 302 -11.91 -15.15 -1.41
N THR A 303 -12.04 -15.16 -2.73
CA THR A 303 -12.66 -16.23 -3.50
C THR A 303 -11.67 -16.71 -4.54
N GLY A 304 -11.38 -18.02 -4.54
CA GLY A 304 -10.58 -18.66 -5.56
C GLY A 304 -11.37 -19.81 -6.19
N ILE A 305 -11.49 -19.80 -7.51
CA ILE A 305 -12.13 -20.86 -8.30
C ILE A 305 -11.06 -21.49 -9.17
N THR A 306 -11.02 -22.82 -9.28
CA THR A 306 -10.06 -23.52 -10.14
C THR A 306 -10.73 -24.68 -10.88
N ASP A 307 -10.92 -24.52 -12.18
CA ASP A 307 -11.44 -25.56 -13.04
C ASP A 307 -10.30 -26.41 -13.60
N ARG A 308 -10.43 -27.74 -13.56
CA ARG A 308 -9.37 -28.67 -14.00
C ARG A 308 -9.90 -29.75 -14.91
N THR A 309 -9.14 -30.06 -15.95
CA THR A 309 -9.39 -31.23 -16.79
C THR A 309 -8.18 -32.16 -16.78
N SER A 310 -8.38 -33.42 -16.38
CA SER A 310 -7.39 -34.49 -16.55
C SER A 310 -7.86 -35.48 -17.63
N LYS A 311 -6.92 -35.89 -18.48
CA LYS A 311 -7.11 -36.98 -19.44
C LYS A 311 -6.26 -38.17 -19.02
N SER A 312 -6.91 -39.26 -18.60
CA SER A 312 -6.24 -40.53 -18.29
C SER A 312 -6.90 -41.66 -19.08
N ASN A 313 -6.15 -42.35 -19.94
CA ASN A 313 -6.59 -43.51 -20.73
C ASN A 313 -7.95 -43.36 -21.44
N GLY A 314 -8.23 -42.19 -22.03
CA GLY A 314 -9.48 -41.93 -22.76
C GLY A 314 -10.64 -41.45 -21.90
N ASN A 315 -10.50 -41.41 -20.57
CA ASN A 315 -11.47 -40.80 -19.67
C ASN A 315 -11.10 -39.34 -19.40
N ILE A 316 -12.10 -38.46 -19.50
CA ILE A 316 -12.00 -37.04 -19.13
C ILE A 316 -12.59 -36.91 -17.72
N GLN A 317 -11.79 -36.45 -16.77
CA GLN A 317 -12.27 -36.06 -15.45
C GLN A 317 -12.23 -34.54 -15.32
N THR A 318 -13.38 -33.93 -15.07
CA THR A 318 -13.54 -32.51 -14.77
C THR A 318 -13.78 -32.36 -13.28
N GLN A 319 -12.97 -31.53 -12.62
CA GLN A 319 -13.13 -31.16 -11.21
C GLN A 319 -13.27 -29.64 -11.11
N HIS A 320 -14.22 -29.20 -10.29
CA HIS A 320 -14.47 -27.81 -9.92
C HIS A 320 -14.04 -27.60 -8.47
#